data_AF-A0A0G0MZ02-F1
#
_entry.id   AF-A0A0G0MZ02-F1
#
_cell.length_a   1.000
_cell.length_b   1.000
_cell.length_c   1.000
_cell.angle_alpha   90.00
_cell.angle_beta   90.00
_cell.angle_gamma   90.00
#
_symmetry.space_group_name_H-M   'P 1'
#
loop_
_entity.id
_entity.type
_entity.pdbx_description
1 polymer ?
#
loop_
_entity_poly.entity_id
_entity_poly.type
_entity_poly.pdbx_seq_one_letter_code
_entity_poly.pdbx_strand_id
1 'polypeptide(L)'
;MIVKSYGAAGGKGYFTARNQKEFDDKLKNYSEERFIVQEYVIGVPVYFHFFYSPLTKKVEVMSIDKRYETNVDSLGRIPAQNQKGLNIEPTFEVVANIPMAVRESMLTEAETSQTLIPPKGLFGPFCLETIITSSEEIYIIEISARIVAGTNCFINGSPYTYLNYDEPMSTGRRIAREIKNAIKQNRLKEVLD
;
A
#
# COMPACT_ATOMS: atom_id res chain seq x y z
N MET A 1 -20.08 1.76 0.47
CA MET A 1 -19.22 0.55 0.52
C MET A 1 -18.36 0.51 -0.72
N ILE A 2 -17.22 -0.18 -0.63
CA ILE A 2 -16.41 -0.58 -1.79
C ILE A 2 -16.45 -2.09 -1.96
N VAL A 3 -16.53 -2.54 -3.20
CA VAL A 3 -16.45 -3.94 -3.58
C VAL A 3 -15.13 -4.15 -4.29
N LYS A 4 -14.36 -5.13 -3.80
CA LYS A 4 -13.01 -5.44 -4.28
C LYS A 4 -12.99 -6.83 -4.91
N SER A 5 -12.46 -6.95 -6.12
CA SER A 5 -12.14 -8.24 -6.71
C SER A 5 -11.05 -8.94 -5.90
N TYR A 6 -11.01 -10.28 -5.97
CA TYR A 6 -9.95 -11.04 -5.32
C TYR A 6 -8.65 -10.98 -6.15
N GLY A 7 -7.52 -10.72 -5.49
CA GLY A 7 -6.19 -10.85 -6.08
C GLY A 7 -5.48 -9.53 -6.40
N ALA A 8 -4.21 -9.64 -6.81
CA ALA A 8 -3.32 -8.49 -7.03
C ALA A 8 -3.47 -7.88 -8.43
N ALA A 9 -4.70 -7.50 -8.80
CA ALA A 9 -5.00 -6.90 -10.11
C ALA A 9 -4.89 -5.37 -10.12
N GLY A 10 -4.35 -4.77 -9.05
CA GLY A 10 -4.10 -3.32 -8.97
C GLY A 10 -5.37 -2.48 -9.07
N GLY A 11 -6.44 -2.88 -8.37
CA GLY A 11 -7.71 -2.14 -8.32
C GLY A 11 -8.67 -2.39 -9.49
N LYS A 12 -8.30 -3.27 -10.44
CA LYS A 12 -9.19 -3.67 -11.54
C LYS A 12 -10.41 -4.43 -11.02
N GLY A 13 -11.59 -4.02 -11.49
CA GLY A 13 -12.88 -4.60 -11.07
C GLY A 13 -13.42 -4.01 -9.77
N TYR A 14 -12.76 -3.03 -9.16
CA TYR A 14 -13.30 -2.41 -7.95
C TYR A 14 -14.46 -1.48 -8.32
N PHE A 15 -15.51 -1.46 -7.52
CA PHE A 15 -16.60 -0.51 -7.68
C PHE A 15 -17.16 -0.07 -6.33
N THR A 16 -17.78 1.11 -6.31
CA THR A 16 -18.48 1.63 -5.13
C THR A 16 -19.98 1.45 -5.27
N ALA A 17 -20.65 1.28 -4.13
CA ALA A 17 -22.11 1.27 -4.05
C ALA A 17 -22.57 2.05 -2.82
N ARG A 18 -23.64 2.84 -2.97
CA ARG A 18 -24.20 3.67 -1.89
C ARG A 18 -25.28 2.95 -1.09
N ASN A 19 -25.92 1.93 -1.67
CA ASN A 19 -27.00 1.16 -1.05
C ASN A 19 -27.11 -0.23 -1.71
N GLN A 20 -27.96 -1.09 -1.13
CA GLN A 20 -28.17 -2.46 -1.60
C GLN A 20 -28.61 -2.53 -3.06
N LYS A 21 -29.53 -1.64 -3.47
CA LYS A 21 -30.04 -1.62 -4.86
C LYS A 21 -28.92 -1.35 -5.86
N GLU A 22 -28.09 -0.35 -5.61
CA GLU A 22 -26.95 -0.02 -6.49
C GLU A 22 -25.92 -1.16 -6.53
N PHE A 23 -25.69 -1.83 -5.40
CA PHE A 23 -24.83 -2.99 -5.32
C PHE A 23 -25.37 -4.17 -6.17
N ASP A 24 -26.65 -4.52 -6.00
CA ASP A 24 -27.31 -5.60 -6.76
C ASP A 24 -27.32 -5.30 -8.27
N ASP A 25 -27.53 -4.04 -8.66
CA ASP A 25 -27.52 -3.62 -10.06
C ASP A 25 -26.12 -3.74 -10.68
N LYS A 26 -25.06 -3.37 -9.96
CA LYS A 26 -23.67 -3.51 -10.43
C LYS A 26 -23.23 -4.97 -10.49
N LEU A 27 -23.68 -5.81 -9.56
CA LEU A 27 -23.36 -7.25 -9.55
C LEU A 27 -23.86 -8.01 -10.78
N LYS A 28 -24.97 -7.58 -11.41
CA LYS A 28 -25.52 -8.24 -12.61
C LYS A 28 -24.51 -8.33 -13.76
N ASN A 29 -23.59 -7.37 -13.84
CA ASN A 29 -22.56 -7.29 -14.88
C ASN A 29 -21.15 -7.55 -14.33
N TYR A 30 -21.04 -8.04 -13.09
CA TYR A 30 -19.77 -8.26 -12.43
C TYR A 30 -19.24 -9.65 -12.74
N SER A 31 -18.04 -9.72 -13.31
CA SER A 31 -17.46 -10.97 -13.83
C SER A 31 -16.67 -11.78 -12.81
N GLU A 32 -16.28 -11.19 -11.68
CA GLU A 32 -15.42 -11.87 -10.71
C GLU A 32 -16.23 -12.76 -9.77
N GLU A 33 -15.87 -14.04 -9.71
CA GLU A 33 -16.57 -15.03 -8.88
C GLU A 33 -16.43 -14.77 -7.36
N ARG A 34 -15.34 -14.10 -6.96
CA ARG A 34 -15.05 -13.79 -5.56
C ARG A 34 -14.76 -12.32 -5.38
N PHE A 35 -15.39 -11.73 -4.38
CA PHE A 35 -15.18 -10.34 -4.00
C PHE A 35 -15.31 -10.14 -2.50
N ILE A 36 -14.80 -9.01 -2.03
CA ILE A 36 -14.92 -8.56 -0.66
C ILE A 36 -15.72 -7.26 -0.65
N VAL A 37 -16.70 -7.16 0.25
CA VAL A 37 -17.42 -5.91 0.52
C VAL A 37 -16.81 -5.28 1.77
N GLN A 38 -16.36 -4.04 1.66
CA GLN A 38 -15.78 -3.27 2.76
C GLN A 38 -16.48 -1.93 2.92
N GLU A 39 -16.41 -1.37 4.13
CA GLU A 39 -16.73 0.03 4.34
C GLU A 39 -15.85 0.92 3.45
N TYR A 40 -16.43 1.98 2.89
CA TYR A 40 -15.65 2.96 2.15
C TYR A 40 -15.16 4.02 3.15
N VAL A 41 -13.89 3.93 3.53
CA VAL A 41 -13.25 4.91 4.43
C VAL A 41 -12.92 6.18 3.64
N ILE A 42 -13.33 7.34 4.13
CA ILE A 42 -13.05 8.64 3.51
C ILE A 42 -11.76 9.20 4.12
N GLY A 43 -10.72 9.33 3.32
CA GLY A 43 -9.43 9.87 3.74
C GLY A 43 -8.40 9.89 2.61
N VAL A 44 -7.15 10.15 2.96
CA VAL A 44 -6.02 10.16 2.03
C VAL A 44 -5.39 8.77 1.96
N PRO A 45 -5.27 8.16 0.77
CA PRO A 45 -4.51 6.92 0.60
C PRO A 45 -3.03 7.13 0.84
N VAL A 46 -2.45 6.32 1.73
CA VAL A 46 -1.03 6.36 2.09
C VAL A 46 -0.49 4.93 2.15
N TYR A 47 0.65 4.70 1.50
CA TYR A 47 1.25 3.38 1.37
C TYR A 47 2.59 3.37 2.10
N PHE A 48 2.61 2.74 3.27
CA PHE A 48 3.82 2.65 4.08
C PHE A 48 4.63 1.44 3.63
N HIS A 49 5.88 1.66 3.22
CA HIS A 49 6.81 0.59 2.87
C HIS A 49 7.71 0.27 4.05
N PHE A 50 7.65 -0.96 4.51
CA PHE A 50 8.44 -1.46 5.61
C PHE A 50 9.43 -2.52 5.17
N PHE A 51 10.44 -2.74 6.01
CA PHE A 51 11.32 -3.90 5.91
C PHE A 51 11.50 -4.52 7.30
N TYR A 52 11.14 -5.79 7.44
CA TYR A 52 11.45 -6.56 8.64
C TYR A 52 12.75 -7.35 8.44
N SER A 53 13.73 -7.09 9.31
CA SER A 53 14.99 -7.83 9.33
C SER A 53 14.90 -8.99 10.31
N PRO A 54 14.88 -10.25 9.85
CA PRO A 54 14.92 -11.40 10.75
C PRO A 54 16.29 -11.54 11.44
N LEU A 55 17.35 -10.92 10.89
CA LEU A 55 18.68 -10.93 11.51
C LEU A 55 18.75 -10.06 12.76
N THR A 56 18.10 -8.89 12.73
CA THR A 56 18.13 -7.88 13.81
C THR A 56 16.84 -7.79 14.62
N LYS A 57 15.77 -8.45 14.15
CA LYS A 57 14.41 -8.40 14.71
C LYS A 57 13.82 -6.99 14.76
N LYS A 58 14.18 -6.12 13.80
CA LYS A 58 13.69 -4.75 13.69
C LYS A 58 12.85 -4.54 12.44
N VAL A 59 11.87 -3.65 12.56
CA VAL A 59 11.13 -3.08 11.43
C VAL A 59 11.72 -1.72 11.10
N GLU A 60 11.94 -1.49 9.81
CA GLU A 60 12.42 -0.22 9.27
C GLU A 60 11.37 0.39 8.36
N VAL A 61 11.11 1.68 8.50
CA VAL A 61 10.36 2.45 7.49
C VAL A 61 11.30 2.72 6.31
N MET A 62 10.99 2.15 5.16
CA MET A 62 11.80 2.28 3.95
C MET A 62 11.40 3.50 3.12
N SER A 63 10.11 3.73 2.94
CA SER A 63 9.58 4.85 2.15
C SER A 63 8.07 4.92 2.27
N ILE A 64 7.47 5.99 1.75
CA ILE A 64 6.02 6.16 1.69
C ILE A 64 5.64 6.73 0.33
N ASP A 65 4.58 6.21 -0.28
CA ASP A 65 4.02 6.76 -1.50
C ASP A 65 2.48 6.87 -1.45
N LYS A 66 1.93 7.50 -2.48
CA LYS A 66 0.53 7.39 -2.88
C LYS A 66 0.47 6.71 -4.25
N ARG A 67 -0.30 5.62 -4.36
CA ARG A 67 -0.68 5.07 -5.68
C ARG A 67 -1.50 6.09 -6.45
N TYR A 68 -1.13 6.29 -7.71
CA TYR A 68 -1.84 7.16 -8.63
C TYR A 68 -2.69 6.30 -9.57
N GLU A 69 -4.00 6.52 -9.52
CA GLU A 69 -5.01 5.58 -10.01
C GLU A 69 -5.90 6.22 -11.07
N THR A 70 -6.11 5.50 -12.17
CA THR A 70 -7.03 5.92 -13.24
C THR A 70 -8.35 5.17 -13.11
N ASN A 71 -9.50 5.82 -13.29
CA ASN A 71 -9.72 7.25 -13.52
C ASN A 71 -9.97 8.05 -12.23
N VAL A 72 -10.03 7.39 -11.07
CA VAL A 72 -10.53 7.98 -9.81
C VAL A 72 -9.79 9.25 -9.40
N ASP A 73 -8.47 9.32 -9.53
CA ASP A 73 -7.68 10.51 -9.19
C ASP A 73 -7.91 11.69 -10.16
N SER A 74 -8.44 11.42 -11.36
CA SER A 74 -8.71 12.45 -12.37
C SER A 74 -10.09 13.07 -12.25
N LEU A 75 -11.05 12.38 -11.61
CA LEU A 75 -12.44 12.84 -11.50
C LEU A 75 -12.55 14.20 -10.79
N GLY A 76 -11.72 14.43 -9.77
CA GLY A 76 -11.68 15.71 -9.04
C GLY A 76 -11.26 16.91 -9.90
N ARG A 77 -10.70 16.69 -11.09
CA ARG A 77 -10.34 17.76 -12.05
C ARG A 77 -11.53 18.27 -12.85
N ILE A 78 -12.65 17.53 -12.86
CA ILE A 78 -13.88 17.91 -13.55
C ILE A 78 -14.82 18.53 -12.51
N PRO A 79 -15.25 19.79 -12.66
CA PRO A 79 -16.21 20.39 -11.74
C PRO A 79 -17.49 19.54 -11.62
N ALA A 80 -18.08 19.44 -10.42
CA ALA A 80 -19.22 18.56 -10.16
C ALA A 80 -20.41 18.79 -11.11
N GLN A 81 -20.66 20.04 -11.52
CA GLN A 81 -21.71 20.37 -12.48
C GLN A 81 -21.46 19.77 -13.88
N ASN A 82 -20.19 19.62 -14.27
CA ASN A 82 -19.77 19.05 -15.56
C ASN A 82 -19.65 17.52 -15.51
N GLN A 83 -19.64 16.92 -14.31
CA GLN A 83 -19.69 15.46 -14.18
C GLN A 83 -21.12 14.92 -14.40
N LYS A 84 -22.14 15.75 -14.15
CA LYS A 84 -23.55 15.35 -14.36
C LYS A 84 -23.79 15.02 -15.83
N GLY A 85 -24.23 13.78 -16.08
CA GLY A 85 -24.52 13.28 -17.44
C GLY A 85 -23.34 12.60 -18.12
N LEU A 86 -22.15 12.60 -17.51
CA LEU A 86 -21.05 11.75 -17.95
C LEU A 86 -21.28 10.32 -17.45
N ASN A 87 -21.23 9.34 -18.35
CA ASN A 87 -21.28 7.92 -17.98
C ASN A 87 -19.88 7.43 -17.59
N ILE A 88 -19.34 7.96 -16.49
CA ILE A 88 -18.01 7.60 -15.99
C ILE A 88 -18.16 6.91 -14.64
N GLU A 89 -17.79 5.63 -14.60
CA GLU A 89 -17.64 4.89 -13.34
C GLU A 89 -16.22 5.06 -12.81
N PRO A 90 -16.04 5.33 -11.50
CA PRO A 90 -14.72 5.37 -10.89
C PRO A 90 -14.01 4.02 -10.99
N THR A 91 -12.79 4.01 -11.50
CA THR A 91 -11.89 2.85 -11.49
C THR A 91 -10.64 3.16 -10.68
N PHE A 92 -10.05 2.13 -10.08
CA PHE A 92 -8.91 2.22 -9.16
C PHE A 92 -7.65 1.59 -9.77
N GLU A 93 -7.58 1.55 -11.10
CA GLU A 93 -6.46 0.91 -11.80
C GLU A 93 -5.18 1.72 -11.59
N VAL A 94 -4.17 1.11 -10.96
CA VAL A 94 -2.91 1.77 -10.63
C VAL A 94 -2.10 2.05 -11.89
N VAL A 95 -1.75 3.32 -12.13
CA VAL A 95 -0.95 3.74 -13.29
C VAL A 95 0.41 4.32 -12.93
N ALA A 96 0.57 4.89 -11.73
CA ALA A 96 1.84 5.44 -11.26
C ALA A 96 1.89 5.47 -9.72
N ASN A 97 2.99 6.00 -9.18
CA ASN A 97 3.22 6.17 -7.74
C ASN A 97 3.77 7.58 -7.52
N ILE A 98 3.33 8.25 -6.45
CA ILE A 98 3.74 9.61 -6.10
C ILE A 98 4.49 9.55 -4.77
N PRO A 99 5.77 9.96 -4.71
CA PRO A 99 6.50 9.99 -3.44
C PRO A 99 5.89 11.01 -2.49
N MET A 100 5.79 10.66 -1.21
CA MET A 100 5.30 11.58 -0.18
C MET A 100 6.00 11.38 1.15
N ALA A 101 5.90 12.40 2.00
CA ALA A 101 6.19 12.30 3.42
C ALA A 101 4.90 12.52 4.20
N VAL A 102 4.71 11.75 5.26
CA VAL A 102 3.59 11.94 6.20
C VAL A 102 4.00 12.87 7.33
N ARG A 103 3.02 13.44 8.02
CA ARG A 103 3.24 14.12 9.30
C ARG A 103 3.92 13.13 10.26
N GLU A 104 4.96 13.59 10.96
CA GLU A 104 5.81 12.72 11.80
C GLU A 104 5.04 11.93 12.86
N SER A 105 4.01 12.53 13.46
CA SER A 105 3.14 11.85 14.43
C SER A 105 2.47 10.58 13.89
N MET A 106 2.29 10.47 12.56
CA MET A 106 1.71 9.29 11.91
C MET A 106 2.69 8.11 11.83
N LEU A 107 4.00 8.34 11.99
CA LEU A 107 5.01 7.27 11.90
C LEU A 107 4.96 6.35 13.12
N THR A 108 4.77 6.91 14.31
CA THR A 108 4.69 6.14 15.57
C THR A 108 3.54 5.13 15.54
N GLU A 109 2.39 5.52 14.97
CA GLU A 109 1.25 4.61 14.82
C GLU A 109 1.53 3.51 13.79
N ALA A 110 2.27 3.83 12.74
CA ALA A 110 2.65 2.87 11.71
C ALA A 110 3.70 1.84 12.20
N GLU A 111 4.52 2.18 13.20
CA GLU A 111 5.48 1.25 13.84
C GLU A 111 4.79 0.13 14.64
N THR A 112 3.53 0.32 15.06
CA THR A 112 2.70 -0.74 15.66
C THR A 112 2.52 -1.94 14.71
N SER A 113 2.85 -1.78 13.42
CA SER A 113 2.95 -2.87 12.44
C SER A 113 3.87 -4.02 12.86
N GLN A 114 4.81 -3.82 13.80
CA GLN A 114 5.57 -4.92 14.40
C GLN A 114 4.67 -6.02 14.98
N THR A 115 3.49 -5.67 15.49
CA THR A 115 2.52 -6.65 16.02
C THR A 115 1.92 -7.54 14.93
N LEU A 116 1.98 -7.12 13.66
CA LEU A 116 1.51 -7.88 12.50
C LEU A 116 2.52 -8.92 12.02
N ILE A 117 3.74 -8.94 12.59
CA ILE A 117 4.81 -9.83 12.16
C ILE A 117 4.70 -11.15 12.91
N PRO A 118 4.25 -12.23 12.25
CA PRO A 118 4.23 -13.54 12.88
C PRO A 118 5.65 -13.99 13.24
N PRO A 119 5.81 -14.90 14.23
CA PRO A 119 7.11 -15.47 14.60
C PRO A 119 7.87 -16.11 13.42
N LYS A 120 7.15 -16.52 12.37
CA LYS A 120 7.66 -17.03 11.08
C LYS A 120 6.77 -16.57 9.93
N GLY A 121 7.38 -16.33 8.76
CA GLY A 121 6.65 -16.18 7.48
C GLY A 121 6.45 -14.76 6.95
N LEU A 122 6.76 -13.71 7.72
CA LEU A 122 6.80 -12.33 7.21
C LEU A 122 8.18 -11.72 7.47
N PHE A 123 9.07 -11.81 6.50
CA PHE A 123 10.39 -11.17 6.54
C PHE A 123 10.73 -10.46 5.23
N GLY A 124 11.61 -9.47 5.32
CA GLY A 124 11.93 -8.60 4.21
C GLY A 124 10.85 -7.53 3.99
N PRO A 125 10.60 -7.12 2.75
CA PRO A 125 9.74 -5.99 2.43
C PRO A 125 8.26 -6.34 2.57
N PHE A 126 7.50 -5.43 3.18
CA PHE A 126 6.04 -5.48 3.15
C PHE A 126 5.48 -4.06 3.08
N CYS A 127 4.21 -3.94 2.70
CA CYS A 127 3.52 -2.66 2.62
C CYS A 127 2.18 -2.74 3.35
N LEU A 128 1.92 -1.71 4.17
CA LEU A 128 0.58 -1.43 4.67
C LEU A 128 -0.06 -0.41 3.74
N GLU A 129 -1.13 -0.84 3.09
CA GLU A 129 -1.96 0.02 2.26
C GLU A 129 -3.00 0.63 3.20
N THR A 130 -2.97 1.95 3.39
CA THR A 130 -3.79 2.61 4.41
C THR A 130 -4.58 3.79 3.86
N ILE A 131 -5.62 4.17 4.60
CA ILE A 131 -6.34 5.43 4.46
C ILE A 131 -6.18 6.21 5.76
N ILE A 132 -5.74 7.46 5.68
CA ILE A 132 -5.67 8.37 6.83
C ILE A 132 -6.84 9.35 6.78
N THR A 133 -7.67 9.37 7.81
CA THR A 133 -8.86 10.24 7.88
C THR A 133 -8.50 11.67 8.34
N SER A 134 -9.46 12.59 8.26
CA SER A 134 -9.30 13.95 8.79
C SER A 134 -9.15 14.00 10.31
N SER A 135 -9.55 12.95 11.03
CA SER A 135 -9.34 12.78 12.47
C SER A 135 -8.02 12.10 12.82
N GLU A 136 -7.10 11.97 11.85
CA GLU A 136 -5.79 11.34 12.01
C GLU A 136 -5.83 9.82 12.30
N GLU A 137 -6.97 9.17 12.05
CA GLU A 137 -7.07 7.71 12.21
C GLU A 137 -6.51 6.97 10.98
N ILE A 138 -5.70 5.93 11.23
CA ILE A 138 -5.11 5.08 10.18
C ILE A 138 -5.92 3.79 10.04
N TYR A 139 -6.54 3.61 8.87
CA TYR A 139 -7.25 2.38 8.51
C TYR A 139 -6.40 1.56 7.54
N ILE A 140 -6.01 0.35 7.94
CA ILE A 140 -5.30 -0.60 7.06
C ILE A 140 -6.33 -1.29 6.17
N ILE A 141 -6.23 -1.07 4.85
CA ILE A 141 -7.16 -1.66 3.88
C ILE A 141 -6.65 -2.97 3.27
N GLU A 142 -5.32 -3.15 3.20
CA GLU A 142 -4.67 -4.34 2.67
C GLU A 142 -3.22 -4.44 3.19
N ILE A 143 -2.71 -5.67 3.28
CA ILE A 143 -1.30 -5.95 3.57
C ILE A 143 -0.67 -6.63 2.36
N SER A 144 0.30 -5.95 1.74
CA SER A 144 1.13 -6.52 0.68
C SER A 144 2.39 -7.13 1.32
N ALA A 145 2.42 -8.46 1.50
CA ALA A 145 3.54 -9.20 2.09
C ALA A 145 4.74 -9.41 1.13
N ARG A 146 5.08 -8.36 0.36
CA ARG A 146 6.19 -8.33 -0.60
C ARG A 146 6.58 -6.88 -0.92
N ILE A 147 7.61 -6.72 -1.73
CA ILE A 147 7.93 -5.43 -2.36
C ILE A 147 6.77 -4.96 -3.26
N VAL A 148 6.49 -3.65 -3.24
CA VAL A 148 5.44 -2.99 -4.02
C VAL A 148 6.03 -1.93 -4.94
N ALA A 149 5.27 -1.56 -5.99
CA ALA A 149 5.71 -0.63 -7.02
C ALA A 149 6.04 0.78 -6.50
N GLY A 150 5.41 1.22 -5.40
CA GLY A 150 5.70 2.50 -4.76
C GLY A 150 7.17 2.68 -4.36
N THR A 151 7.88 1.58 -4.06
CA THR A 151 9.31 1.60 -3.73
C THR A 151 10.20 2.04 -4.90
N ASN A 152 9.69 2.00 -6.14
CA ASN A 152 10.43 2.42 -7.34
C ASN A 152 10.72 3.93 -7.36
N CYS A 153 9.96 4.75 -6.63
CA CYS A 153 10.24 6.19 -6.50
C CYS A 153 11.54 6.48 -5.73
N PHE A 154 12.15 5.48 -5.09
CA PHE A 154 13.20 5.64 -4.09
C PHE A 154 14.46 4.84 -4.41
N ILE A 155 14.83 4.73 -5.70
CA ILE A 155 16.05 4.03 -6.13
C ILE A 155 17.31 4.62 -5.48
N ASN A 156 17.36 5.95 -5.33
CA ASN A 156 18.46 6.66 -4.68
C ASN A 156 18.19 6.93 -3.18
N GLY A 157 17.37 6.09 -2.54
CA GLY A 157 16.91 6.28 -1.17
C GLY A 157 15.65 7.14 -1.06
N SER A 158 15.15 7.23 0.16
CA SER A 158 13.99 8.03 0.58
C SER A 158 14.36 8.98 1.73
N PRO A 159 13.51 9.97 2.05
CA PRO A 159 13.66 10.80 3.24
C PRO A 159 13.84 9.98 4.53
N TYR A 160 13.20 8.81 4.62
CA TYR A 160 13.26 7.92 5.78
C TYR A 160 14.56 7.15 5.86
N THR A 161 15.00 6.56 4.74
CA THR A 161 16.25 5.81 4.73
C THR A 161 17.48 6.70 4.88
N TYR A 162 17.38 7.96 4.46
CA TYR A 162 18.45 8.93 4.64
C TYR A 162 18.81 9.14 6.12
N LEU A 163 17.86 8.95 7.04
CA LEU A 163 18.08 9.05 8.48
C LEU A 163 18.87 7.86 9.07
N ASN A 164 18.82 6.70 8.39
CA ASN A 164 19.37 5.44 8.90
C ASN A 164 20.65 5.00 8.17
N TYR A 165 20.94 5.57 7.00
CA TYR A 165 21.99 5.12 6.11
C TYR A 165 22.84 6.28 5.60
N ASP A 166 24.15 6.08 5.60
CA ASP A 166 25.16 6.98 5.03
C ASP A 166 25.27 6.87 3.50
N GLU A 167 24.44 6.03 2.88
CA GLU A 167 24.40 5.83 1.45
C GLU A 167 22.97 5.58 0.93
N PRO A 168 22.69 5.87 -0.35
CA PRO A 168 21.38 5.66 -0.96
C PRO A 168 20.83 4.25 -0.72
N MET A 169 19.68 4.13 -0.07
CA MET A 169 19.11 2.84 0.31
C MET A 169 17.69 2.65 -0.23
N SER A 170 17.57 2.00 -1.38
CA SER A 170 16.27 1.52 -1.88
C SER A 170 15.84 0.24 -1.17
N THR A 171 14.55 -0.09 -1.25
CA THR A 171 14.04 -1.39 -0.75
C THR A 171 14.74 -2.57 -1.42
N GLY A 172 15.00 -2.49 -2.73
CA GLY A 172 15.77 -3.52 -3.45
C GLY A 172 17.19 -3.68 -2.91
N ARG A 173 17.90 -2.57 -2.67
CA ARG A 173 19.23 -2.58 -2.06
C ARG A 173 19.20 -3.14 -0.63
N ARG A 174 18.14 -2.84 0.14
CA ARG A 174 17.96 -3.34 1.51
C ARG A 174 17.76 -4.85 1.56
N ILE A 175 17.01 -5.43 0.61
CA ILE A 175 16.87 -6.89 0.44
C ILE A 175 18.24 -7.52 0.17
N ALA A 176 18.98 -7.00 -0.81
CA ALA A 176 20.30 -7.52 -1.16
C ALA A 176 21.29 -7.43 0.00
N ARG A 177 21.24 -6.34 0.79
CA ARG A 177 22.03 -6.18 2.02
C ARG A 177 21.68 -7.22 3.07
N GLU A 178 20.40 -7.51 3.28
CA GLU A 178 19.97 -8.52 4.26
C GLU A 178 20.55 -9.89 3.90
N ILE A 179 20.44 -10.29 2.64
CA ILE A 179 20.97 -11.57 2.14
C ILE A 179 22.49 -11.61 2.32
N LYS A 180 23.20 -10.53 1.94
CA LYS A 180 24.66 -10.42 2.11
C LYS A 180 25.08 -10.56 3.58
N ASN A 181 24.35 -9.93 4.49
CA ASN A 181 24.62 -10.00 5.92
C ASN A 181 24.33 -11.40 6.48
N ALA A 182 23.24 -12.03 6.06
CA ALA A 182 22.88 -13.38 6.46
C ALA A 182 23.96 -14.39 6.04
N ILE A 183 24.49 -14.30 4.82
CA ILE A 183 25.60 -15.13 4.34
C ILE A 183 26.84 -14.93 5.22
N LYS A 184 27.24 -13.68 5.46
CA LYS A 184 28.41 -13.35 6.29
C LYS A 184 28.31 -13.86 7.72
N GLN A 185 27.09 -13.90 8.28
CA GLN A 185 26.83 -14.37 9.64
C GLN A 185 26.54 -15.88 9.70
N ASN A 186 26.59 -16.60 8.56
CA ASN A 186 26.16 -18.00 8.46
C ASN A 186 24.70 -18.25 8.92
N ARG A 187 23.83 -17.25 8.70
CA ARG A 187 22.41 -17.22 9.08
C ARG A 187 21.48 -17.17 7.85
N LEU A 188 21.93 -17.64 6.70
CA LEU A 188 21.18 -17.58 5.44
C LEU A 188 19.78 -18.24 5.54
N LYS A 189 19.65 -19.30 6.35
CA LYS A 189 18.37 -19.99 6.59
C LYS A 189 17.31 -19.13 7.30
N GLU A 190 17.67 -17.98 7.87
CA GLU A 190 16.72 -17.07 8.52
C GLU A 190 16.07 -16.07 7.55
N VAL A 191 16.60 -15.98 6.31
CA VAL A 191 16.12 -15.04 5.27
C VAL A 191 15.67 -15.76 4.00
N LEU A 192 15.50 -17.09 4.09
CA LEU A 192 14.98 -17.96 3.05
C LEU A 192 13.92 -18.86 3.68
N ASP A 193 12.78 -18.98 3.02
CA ASP A 193 11.78 -20.02 3.29
C ASP A 193 11.84 -21.07 2.17
#